data_AF-A0A517M569-F1
#
_entry.id   AF-A0A517M569-F1
#
_cell.length_a   1.000
_cell.length_b   1.000
_cell.length_c   1.000
_cell.angle_alpha   90.00
_cell.angle_beta   90.00
_cell.angle_gamma   90.00
#
_symmetry.space_group_name_H-M   'P 1'
#
loop_
_entity.id
_entity.type
_entity.pdbx_description
1 polymer ?
#
loop_
_entity_poly.entity_id
_entity_poly.type
_entity_poly.pdbx_seq_one_letter_code
_entity_poly.pdbx_strand_id
1 'polypeptide(L)'
;MGYRIERNETINDGVRRIATEQIEKAIGELGDNRLDPPTQVHQVRKRCKKLRGLLRLLRPGFEATYDKRNRWCRDTARLLSGARDAKVLLDTYDDLMEHYNDPVDRHAFGSIRRRLT
;
A
#
# COMPACT_ATOMS: atom_id res chain seq x y z
N MET A 1 16.60 8.76 -6.56
CA MET A 1 16.05 9.43 -7.77
C MET A 1 14.58 9.77 -7.59
N GLY A 2 14.12 10.83 -8.24
CA GLY A 2 12.80 11.41 -8.06
C GLY A 2 11.73 10.81 -8.98
N TYR A 3 10.46 10.99 -8.60
CA TYR A 3 9.32 10.70 -9.46
C TYR A 3 9.16 11.84 -10.48
N ARG A 4 10.08 11.92 -11.44
CA ARG A 4 10.19 12.97 -12.46
C ARG A 4 10.85 12.40 -13.72
N ILE A 5 10.56 13.00 -14.88
CA ILE A 5 11.31 12.76 -16.12
C ILE A 5 12.51 13.69 -16.12
N GLU A 6 13.69 13.17 -16.43
CA GLU A 6 14.95 13.92 -16.49
C GLU A 6 15.14 14.57 -17.87
N ARG A 7 15.96 15.62 -17.95
CA ARG A 7 16.16 16.37 -19.22
C ARG A 7 16.93 15.60 -20.28
N ASN A 8 17.72 14.62 -19.86
CA ASN A 8 18.65 13.87 -20.70
C ASN A 8 18.15 12.44 -21.04
N GLU A 9 16.85 12.17 -20.88
CA GLU A 9 16.23 10.90 -21.24
C GLU A 9 15.02 11.12 -22.15
N THR A 10 14.65 10.09 -22.93
CA THR A 10 13.40 10.12 -23.68
C THR A 10 12.21 9.93 -22.71
N ILE A 11 11.02 10.37 -23.12
CA ILE A 11 9.80 10.17 -22.32
C ILE A 11 9.57 8.68 -22.06
N ASN A 12 9.81 7.81 -23.05
CA ASN A 12 9.64 6.37 -22.91
C ASN A 12 10.63 5.78 -21.89
N ASP A 13 11.88 6.20 -21.94
CA ASP A 13 12.91 5.74 -21.00
C ASP A 13 12.60 6.22 -19.58
N GLY A 14 12.23 7.50 -19.42
CA GLY A 14 11.85 8.06 -18.13
C GLY A 14 10.63 7.38 -17.52
N VAL A 15 9.59 7.12 -18.32
CA VAL A 15 8.42 6.35 -17.91
C VAL A 15 8.80 4.95 -17.45
N ARG A 16 9.59 4.22 -18.25
CA ARG A 16 10.02 2.86 -17.93
C ARG A 16 10.85 2.85 -16.65
N ARG A 17 11.80 3.78 -16.52
CA ARG A 17 12.62 3.96 -15.31
C ARG A 17 11.76 4.24 -14.08
N ILE A 18 10.84 5.21 -14.13
CA ILE A 18 9.96 5.54 -12.99
C ILE A 18 9.13 4.31 -12.58
N ALA A 19 8.60 3.57 -13.55
CA ALA A 19 7.82 2.37 -13.28
C ALA A 19 8.68 1.29 -12.60
N THR A 20 9.84 0.96 -13.18
CA THR A 20 10.79 0.00 -12.62
C THR A 20 11.20 0.40 -11.19
N GLU A 21 11.56 1.66 -10.96
CA GLU A 21 11.93 2.14 -9.62
C GLU A 21 10.81 1.99 -8.60
N GLN A 22 9.53 2.18 -8.97
CA GLN A 22 8.44 1.97 -8.02
C GLN A 22 8.24 0.49 -7.71
N ILE A 23 8.45 -0.40 -8.69
CA ILE A 23 8.37 -1.85 -8.51
C ILE A 23 9.51 -2.34 -7.61
N GLU A 24 10.75 -1.92 -7.89
CA GLU A 24 11.92 -2.26 -7.07
C GLU A 24 11.78 -1.75 -5.64
N LYS A 25 11.30 -0.50 -5.45
CA LYS A 25 11.03 0.03 -4.11
C LYS A 25 9.95 -0.79 -3.39
N ALA A 26 8.88 -1.19 -4.07
CA ALA A 26 7.84 -2.02 -3.46
C ALA A 26 8.40 -3.39 -3.01
N ILE A 27 9.20 -4.04 -3.84
CA ILE A 27 9.84 -5.32 -3.51
C ILE A 27 10.83 -5.16 -2.35
N GLY A 28 11.67 -4.12 -2.38
CA GLY A 28 12.62 -3.83 -1.31
C GLY A 28 11.92 -3.51 0.02
N GLU A 29 10.81 -2.76 -0.01
CA GLU A 29 10.01 -2.43 1.17
C GLU A 29 9.33 -3.68 1.78
N LEU A 30 8.96 -4.68 0.98
CA LEU A 30 8.45 -5.95 1.49
C LEU A 30 9.53 -6.80 2.18
N GLY A 31 10.79 -6.70 1.72
CA GLY A 31 11.92 -7.46 2.29
C GLY A 31 12.69 -6.73 3.39
N ASP A 32 12.32 -5.49 3.73
CA ASP A 32 13.06 -4.67 4.69
C ASP A 32 12.63 -4.97 6.13
N ASN A 33 13.37 -5.84 6.80
CA ASN A 33 13.14 -6.23 8.21
C ASN A 33 13.27 -5.07 9.22
N ARG A 34 13.74 -3.89 8.79
CA ARG A 34 13.81 -2.69 9.64
C ARG A 34 12.47 -1.95 9.68
N LEU A 35 11.58 -2.21 8.72
CA LEU A 35 10.24 -1.65 8.70
C LEU A 35 9.30 -2.60 9.43
N ASP A 36 8.46 -2.05 10.30
CA ASP A 36 7.36 -2.81 10.87
C ASP A 36 6.40 -3.23 9.74
N PRO A 37 5.76 -4.42 9.82
CA PRO A 37 4.85 -4.90 8.78
C PRO A 37 3.76 -3.89 8.39
N PRO A 38 3.23 -3.09 9.34
CA PRO A 38 2.37 -1.98 9.02
C PRO A 38 2.96 -0.95 8.05
N THR A 39 4.18 -0.52 8.28
CA THR A 39 4.85 0.41 7.39
C THR A 39 5.18 -0.23 6.04
N GLN A 40 5.62 -1.49 6.00
CA GLN A 40 5.92 -2.21 4.75
C GLN A 40 4.71 -2.20 3.80
N VAL A 41 3.54 -2.63 4.28
CA VAL A 41 2.30 -2.64 3.50
C VAL A 41 1.90 -1.23 3.04
N HIS A 42 2.03 -0.23 3.92
CA HIS A 42 1.69 1.15 3.57
C HIS A 42 2.57 1.66 2.41
N GLN A 43 3.88 1.43 2.47
CA GLN A 43 4.79 1.88 1.44
C GLN A 43 4.52 1.17 0.11
N VAL A 44 4.31 -0.14 0.10
CA VAL A 44 3.97 -0.88 -1.12
C VAL A 44 2.68 -0.34 -1.75
N ARG A 45 1.63 -0.11 -0.95
CA ARG A 45 0.38 0.49 -1.43
C ARG A 45 0.61 1.88 -2.03
N LYS A 46 1.50 2.67 -1.43
CA LYS A 46 1.93 3.97 -1.97
C LYS A 46 2.66 3.83 -3.32
N ARG A 47 3.51 2.81 -3.49
CA ARG A 47 4.16 2.51 -4.79
C ARG A 47 3.15 2.10 -5.86
N CYS A 48 2.20 1.22 -5.54
CA CYS A 48 1.12 0.84 -6.46
C CYS A 48 0.24 2.06 -6.84
N LYS A 49 -0.04 2.97 -5.90
CA LYS A 49 -0.77 4.22 -6.19
C LYS A 49 0.00 5.10 -7.18
N LYS A 50 1.32 5.23 -7.02
CA LYS A 50 2.18 5.97 -7.97
C LYS A 50 2.16 5.33 -9.36
N LEU A 51 2.33 4.01 -9.47
CA LEU A 51 2.26 3.29 -10.75
C LEU A 51 0.92 3.52 -11.47
N ARG A 52 -0.20 3.48 -10.74
CA ARG A 52 -1.52 3.79 -11.31
C ARG A 52 -1.64 5.25 -11.78
N GLY A 53 -1.02 6.18 -11.06
CA GLY A 53 -0.89 7.57 -11.48
C GLY A 53 -0.11 7.70 -12.80
N LEU A 54 1.03 7.03 -12.91
CA LEU A 54 1.83 6.99 -14.14
C LEU A 54 1.03 6.43 -15.33
N LEU A 55 0.40 5.27 -15.16
CA LEU A 55 -0.44 4.65 -16.19
C LEU A 55 -1.58 5.56 -16.64
N ARG A 56 -2.15 6.35 -15.72
CA ARG A 56 -3.23 7.29 -16.04
C ARG A 56 -2.75 8.44 -16.93
N LEU A 57 -1.53 8.94 -16.72
CA LEU A 57 -0.94 9.96 -17.58
C LEU A 57 -0.67 9.45 -18.99
N LEU A 58 -0.37 8.15 -19.11
CA LEU A 58 -0.04 7.51 -20.38
C LEU A 58 -1.25 6.87 -21.07
N ARG A 59 -2.46 7.05 -20.53
CA ARG A 59 -3.67 6.38 -21.00
C ARG A 59 -3.86 6.46 -22.53
N PRO A 60 -3.66 7.60 -23.22
CA PRO A 60 -3.84 7.68 -24.67
C PRO A 60 -2.96 6.71 -25.46
N GLY A 61 -1.75 6.39 -24.97
CA GLY A 61 -0.85 5.42 -25.61
C GLY A 61 -1.04 3.98 -25.15
N PHE A 62 -1.96 3.73 -24.20
CA PHE A 62 -2.12 2.44 -23.53
C PHE A 62 -3.56 1.93 -23.51
N GLU A 63 -4.50 2.53 -24.26
CA GLU A 63 -5.94 2.28 -24.13
C GLU A 63 -6.29 0.78 -24.09
N ALA A 64 -5.75 -0.01 -25.02
CA ALA A 64 -5.99 -1.45 -25.10
C ALA A 64 -5.54 -2.26 -23.86
N THR A 65 -4.55 -1.77 -23.11
CA THR A 65 -3.98 -2.48 -21.95
C THR A 65 -4.17 -1.75 -20.62
N TYR A 66 -4.61 -0.49 -20.64
CA TYR A 66 -4.70 0.39 -19.49
C TYR A 66 -5.51 -0.24 -18.37
N ASP A 67 -6.71 -0.71 -18.69
CA ASP A 67 -7.63 -1.29 -17.71
C ASP A 67 -7.07 -2.54 -17.05
N LYS A 68 -6.42 -3.42 -17.83
CA LYS A 68 -5.74 -4.61 -17.32
C LYS A 68 -4.60 -4.23 -16.37
N ARG A 69 -3.74 -3.29 -16.76
CA ARG A 69 -2.57 -2.87 -15.96
C ARG A 69 -3.00 -2.11 -14.68
N ASN A 70 -4.00 -1.25 -14.78
CA ASN A 70 -4.56 -0.52 -13.66
C ASN A 70 -5.28 -1.45 -12.67
N ARG A 71 -6.03 -2.47 -13.17
CA ARG A 71 -6.59 -3.53 -12.32
C ARG A 71 -5.51 -4.32 -11.62
N TRP A 72 -4.53 -4.82 -12.35
CA TRP A 72 -3.40 -5.56 -11.78
C TRP A 72 -2.73 -4.81 -10.62
N CYS A 73 -2.36 -3.54 -10.81
CA CYS A 73 -1.77 -2.74 -9.74
C CYS A 73 -2.69 -2.54 -8.52
N ARG A 74 -4.00 -2.42 -8.74
CA ARG A 74 -4.98 -2.25 -7.67
C ARG A 74 -5.15 -3.53 -6.87
N ASP A 75 -5.23 -4.66 -7.55
CA ASP A 75 -5.53 -5.95 -6.94
C ASP A 75 -4.29 -6.50 -6.22
N THR A 76 -3.09 -6.32 -6.77
CA THR A 76 -1.83 -6.61 -6.05
C THR A 76 -1.75 -5.86 -4.71
N ALA A 77 -2.13 -4.58 -4.68
CA ALA A 77 -2.14 -3.80 -3.44
C ALA A 77 -3.21 -4.25 -2.42
N ARG A 78 -4.24 -4.97 -2.85
CA ARG A 78 -5.30 -5.55 -1.99
C ARG A 78 -4.91 -6.90 -1.40
N LEU A 79 -4.07 -7.67 -2.07
CA LEU A 79 -3.53 -8.91 -1.50
C LEU A 79 -2.76 -8.64 -0.20
N LEU A 80 -2.16 -7.46 -0.07
CA LEU A 80 -1.39 -7.04 1.09
C LEU A 80 -2.24 -6.53 2.27
N SER A 81 -3.54 -6.29 2.08
CA SER A 81 -4.43 -5.90 3.20
C SER A 81 -4.90 -7.10 4.03
N GLY A 82 -5.12 -8.27 3.42
CA GLY A 82 -5.75 -9.41 4.10
C GLY A 82 -4.96 -9.98 5.27
N ALA A 83 -3.62 -10.02 5.20
CA ALA A 83 -2.79 -10.53 6.29
C ALA A 83 -2.67 -9.56 7.50
N ARG A 84 -3.08 -8.30 7.31
CA ARG A 84 -2.90 -7.22 8.30
C ARG A 84 -4.22 -6.72 8.91
N ASP A 85 -5.37 -7.06 8.31
CA ASP A 85 -6.67 -6.68 8.86
C ASP A 85 -6.83 -7.16 10.32
N ALA A 86 -6.33 -8.35 10.68
CA ALA A 86 -6.35 -8.83 12.07
C ALA A 86 -5.52 -7.93 13.02
N LYS A 87 -4.29 -7.55 12.63
CA LYS A 87 -3.45 -6.63 13.40
C LYS A 87 -4.10 -5.25 13.53
N VAL A 88 -4.64 -4.70 12.45
CA VAL A 88 -5.31 -3.39 12.46
C VAL A 88 -6.56 -3.42 13.32
N LEU A 89 -7.35 -4.50 13.28
CA LEU A 89 -8.52 -4.66 14.13
C LEU A 89 -8.13 -4.76 15.61
N LEU A 90 -7.03 -5.46 15.93
CA LEU A 90 -6.47 -5.50 17.28
C LEU A 90 -5.97 -4.13 17.75
N ASP A 91 -5.19 -3.44 16.93
CA ASP A 91 -4.66 -2.11 17.24
C ASP A 91 -5.82 -1.11 17.43
N THR A 92 -6.83 -1.16 16.55
CA THR A 92 -8.04 -0.31 16.66
C THR A 92 -8.83 -0.62 17.93
N TYR A 93 -8.94 -1.90 18.32
CA TYR A 93 -9.57 -2.29 19.58
C TYR A 93 -8.82 -1.68 20.76
N ASP A 94 -7.50 -1.86 20.81
CA ASP A 94 -6.68 -1.39 21.93
C ASP A 94 -6.72 0.15 22.02
N ASP A 95 -6.63 0.87 20.88
CA ASP A 95 -6.76 2.33 20.80
C ASP A 95 -8.14 2.82 21.32
N LEU A 96 -9.23 2.15 20.95
CA LEU A 96 -10.58 2.52 21.39
C LEU A 96 -10.77 2.30 22.90
N MET A 97 -10.25 1.21 23.45
CA MET A 97 -10.34 0.94 24.89
C MET A 97 -9.51 1.95 25.69
N GLU A 98 -8.35 2.36 25.18
CA GLU A 98 -7.51 3.37 25.81
C GLU A 98 -8.15 4.77 25.74
N HIS A 99 -8.72 5.14 24.60
CA HIS A 99 -9.32 6.46 24.41
C HIS A 99 -10.61 6.68 25.23
N TYR A 100 -11.41 5.63 25.42
CA TYR A 100 -12.70 5.69 26.12
C TYR A 100 -12.68 5.00 27.49
N ASN A 101 -11.54 5.00 28.17
CA ASN A 101 -11.29 4.22 29.39
C ASN A 101 -12.22 4.57 30.59
N ASP A 102 -12.97 5.68 30.54
CA ASP A 102 -13.97 6.08 31.55
C ASP A 102 -15.38 5.50 31.28
N PRO A 103 -15.98 5.65 30.07
CA PRO A 103 -17.30 5.09 29.79
C PRO A 103 -17.28 3.62 29.32
N VAL A 104 -16.13 3.03 29.00
CA VAL A 104 -16.03 1.71 28.37
C VAL A 104 -15.41 0.67 29.31
N ASP A 105 -16.20 -0.33 29.70
CA ASP A 105 -15.70 -1.50 30.42
C ASP A 105 -14.91 -2.43 29.48
N ARG A 106 -13.58 -2.40 29.61
CA ARG A 106 -12.65 -3.25 28.85
C ARG A 106 -12.92 -4.75 29.02
N HIS A 107 -13.47 -5.19 30.16
CA HIS A 107 -13.83 -6.59 30.38
C HIS A 107 -15.04 -7.01 29.55
N ALA A 108 -16.05 -6.14 29.42
CA ALA A 108 -17.23 -6.39 28.60
C ALA A 108 -16.86 -6.61 27.11
N PHE A 109 -15.86 -5.88 26.61
CA PHE A 109 -15.39 -5.98 25.23
C PHE A 109 -14.27 -7.03 25.00
N GLY A 110 -13.78 -7.69 26.05
CA GLY A 110 -12.70 -8.68 25.94
C GLY A 110 -13.03 -9.88 25.04
N SER A 111 -14.31 -10.18 24.81
CA SER A 111 -14.76 -11.20 23.84
C SER A 111 -14.44 -10.84 22.39
N ILE A 112 -14.44 -9.55 22.04
CA ILE A 112 -14.08 -9.05 20.71
C ILE A 112 -12.58 -9.23 20.48
N ARG A 113 -11.75 -8.84 21.44
CA ARG A 113 -10.30 -9.01 21.37
C ARG A 113 -9.89 -10.46 21.14
N ARG A 114 -10.53 -11.41 21.85
CA ARG A 114 -10.30 -12.87 21.68
C ARG A 114 -10.65 -13.42 20.31
N ARG A 115 -11.55 -12.76 19.54
CA ARG A 115 -11.91 -13.18 18.18
C ARG A 115 -10.96 -12.60 17.13
N LEU A 116 -10.11 -11.65 17.51
CA LEU A 116 -9.15 -10.97 16.63
C LEU A 116 -7.72 -11.51 16.78
N THR A 117 -7.44 -12.23 17.87
CA THR A 117 -6.22 -13.03 18.12
C THR A 117 -6.43 -14.49 17.78
#